data_AF-A0AAD4KFJ1-F1
#
_entry.id   AF-A0AAD4KFJ1-F1
#
_cell.length_a   1.000
_cell.length_b   1.000
_cell.length_c   1.000
_cell.angle_alpha   90.00
_cell.angle_beta   90.00
_cell.angle_gamma   90.00
#
_symmetry.space_group_name_H-M   'P 1'
#
loop_
_entity.id
_entity.type
_entity.pdbx_description
1 polymer ?
#
loop_
_entity_poly.entity_id
_entity_poly.type
_entity_poly.pdbx_seq_one_letter_code
_entity_poly.pdbx_strand_id
1 'polypeptide(L)'
;MAHQAGDILWDALASNLHFYLPEHPLKPPAANLYILSGLYQARDIEAFIFTFIRTISAHTLRERQKYPEKYDPPNEEDVVLDNDTVNRISRTVYRWRLAAGSNGFGWDKSNEVKLTSQPCLHYTDENRRYTHDVNDPRDRDYDDGFQFNCDCTIPFRERKAHAFLRECRINYCYCFEGVNKGGFFNLEVIKTLLIHGEIDTVLRVCAHPDVKYASWKSVQNCACMEADLGWNHLYSLALDAYIVLNILYCFPKLRGSISGRQPPRSNESYERDYRDTKIYQEMLYKCTKSHYSEVTKHIHRQFFGIKDDYFGNSFKIQRGLEWPILAKTATYPQSPDRPDNQPLFSILRGLRSWRMKAFINDDDFPFGNVPFEIFLNCDEEAPWVPHKLEVAECYRTLRTIGLPDELICEIAELAYGAYGDEPWRRLLVAHDPFHPENYDELVGYLGSCWDIMVRCNIFAEAVGNPINWQSELKLCLRRLFRSPRGDNLDWNGLDTDMEDLIFELIQP
;
A
#
# COMPACT_ATOMS: atom_id res chain seq x y z
N MET A 1 -5.37 1.85 -21.73
CA MET A 1 -5.51 3.30 -21.95
C MET A 1 -4.93 3.98 -20.71
N ALA A 2 -4.38 5.20 -20.82
CA ALA A 2 -4.09 5.97 -19.61
C ALA A 2 -5.42 6.50 -19.01
N HIS A 3 -5.64 6.32 -17.72
CA HIS A 3 -6.81 6.82 -17.03
C HIS A 3 -6.84 8.36 -17.05
N GLN A 4 -8.03 8.93 -17.25
CA GLN A 4 -8.22 10.38 -17.47
C GLN A 4 -7.37 10.96 -18.63
N ALA A 5 -7.13 10.19 -19.70
CA ALA A 5 -6.31 10.64 -20.84
C ALA A 5 -6.79 11.92 -21.54
N GLY A 6 -8.08 12.26 -21.42
CA GLY A 6 -8.61 13.53 -21.96
C GLY A 6 -8.38 14.74 -21.07
N ASP A 7 -8.11 14.53 -19.77
CA ASP A 7 -8.06 15.60 -18.76
C ASP A 7 -6.65 15.84 -18.21
N ILE A 8 -5.78 14.82 -18.25
CA ILE A 8 -4.39 14.83 -17.78
C ILE A 8 -3.43 14.70 -18.97
N LEU A 9 -2.44 15.59 -19.04
CA LEU A 9 -1.44 15.62 -20.12
C LEU A 9 -0.35 14.55 -19.94
N TRP A 10 -0.73 13.28 -20.02
CA TRP A 10 0.21 12.15 -19.90
C TRP A 10 1.31 12.18 -20.96
N ASP A 11 0.98 12.58 -22.19
CA ASP A 11 1.93 12.65 -23.30
C ASP A 11 3.04 13.70 -23.04
N ALA A 12 2.72 14.79 -22.35
CA ALA A 12 3.69 15.82 -21.98
C ALA A 12 4.72 15.29 -20.96
N LEU A 13 4.27 14.48 -19.98
CA LEU A 13 5.21 13.83 -19.07
C LEU A 13 6.00 12.71 -19.77
N ALA A 14 5.31 11.87 -20.55
CA ALA A 14 5.93 10.73 -21.23
C ALA A 14 6.98 11.13 -22.27
N SER A 15 6.80 12.24 -22.98
CA SER A 15 7.77 12.76 -23.96
C SER A 15 9.11 13.17 -23.32
N ASN A 16 9.11 13.44 -22.01
CA ASN A 16 10.29 13.83 -21.23
C ASN A 16 11.00 12.63 -20.59
N LEU A 17 10.48 11.41 -20.78
CA LEU A 17 10.99 10.19 -20.16
C LEU A 17 11.64 9.27 -21.21
N HIS A 18 12.84 8.80 -20.89
CA HIS A 18 13.59 7.90 -21.75
C HIS A 18 13.96 6.61 -21.03
N PHE A 19 13.72 5.48 -21.69
CA PHE A 19 14.14 4.18 -21.19
C PHE A 19 15.64 3.98 -21.41
N TYR A 20 16.35 3.66 -20.34
CA TYR A 20 17.75 3.28 -20.39
C TYR A 20 17.99 1.95 -19.71
N LEU A 21 18.91 1.18 -20.30
CA LEU A 21 19.47 -0.03 -19.70
C LEU A 21 20.80 0.29 -18.99
N PRO A 22 21.22 -0.51 -18.00
CA PRO A 22 22.52 -0.33 -17.31
C PRO A 22 23.72 -0.27 -18.27
N GLU A 23 23.62 -0.91 -19.43
CA GLU A 23 24.65 -0.95 -20.47
C GLU A 23 24.73 0.33 -21.32
N HIS A 24 23.80 1.27 -21.15
CA HIS A 24 23.79 2.53 -21.89
C HIS A 24 25.07 3.37 -21.61
N PRO A 25 25.60 4.17 -22.55
CA PRO A 25 26.83 4.97 -22.33
C PRO A 25 26.78 5.94 -21.14
N LEU A 26 25.58 6.37 -20.74
CA LEU A 26 25.37 7.18 -19.55
C LEU A 26 25.51 6.40 -18.24
N LYS A 27 25.64 5.07 -18.30
CA LYS A 27 25.77 4.12 -17.19
C LYS A 27 24.74 4.37 -16.10
N PRO A 28 23.43 4.30 -16.42
CA PRO A 28 22.42 4.50 -15.41
C PRO A 28 22.49 3.42 -14.33
N PRO A 29 22.05 3.74 -13.10
CA PRO A 29 22.15 2.81 -11.97
C PRO A 29 21.23 1.59 -12.09
N ALA A 30 20.22 1.62 -12.98
CA ALA A 30 19.28 0.53 -13.20
C ALA A 30 18.64 0.61 -14.59
N ALA A 31 17.96 -0.46 -15.03
CA ALA A 31 17.02 -0.35 -16.15
C ALA A 31 15.80 0.45 -15.70
N ASN A 32 15.54 1.62 -16.29
CA ASN A 32 14.43 2.48 -15.87
C ASN A 32 14.05 3.53 -16.91
N LEU A 33 12.92 4.20 -16.67
CA LEU A 33 12.60 5.49 -17.28
C LEU A 33 13.25 6.62 -16.50
N TYR A 34 13.86 7.56 -17.21
CA TYR A 34 14.61 8.67 -16.65
C TYR A 34 14.19 10.00 -17.28
N ILE A 35 14.08 11.04 -16.46
CA ILE A 35 13.90 12.41 -16.93
C ILE A 35 15.25 12.93 -17.46
N LEU A 36 15.26 13.43 -18.71
CA LEU A 36 16.45 14.01 -19.34
C LEU A 36 16.31 15.51 -19.53
N SER A 37 17.26 16.31 -19.04
CA SER A 37 17.25 17.77 -19.22
C SER A 37 17.03 18.16 -20.70
N GLY A 38 15.87 18.77 -20.97
CA GLY A 38 15.45 19.21 -22.31
C GLY A 38 14.97 20.66 -22.27
N LEU A 39 14.95 21.32 -23.44
CA LEU A 39 14.63 22.75 -23.56
C LEU A 39 13.21 23.13 -23.08
N TYR A 40 12.24 22.20 -23.16
CA TYR A 40 10.84 22.40 -22.78
C TYR A 40 10.41 21.59 -21.55
N GLN A 41 11.35 20.92 -20.90
CA GLN A 41 11.05 19.93 -19.87
C GLN A 41 10.32 20.50 -18.66
N ALA A 42 10.80 21.63 -18.14
CA ALA A 42 10.19 22.27 -16.97
C ALA A 42 8.71 22.58 -17.25
N ARG A 43 8.46 23.20 -18.41
CA ARG A 43 7.12 23.56 -18.88
C ARG A 43 6.20 22.35 -19.04
N ASP A 44 6.67 21.27 -19.65
CA ASP A 44 5.86 20.08 -19.89
C ASP A 44 5.52 19.34 -18.58
N ILE A 45 6.49 19.26 -17.66
CA ILE A 45 6.27 18.67 -16.33
C ILE A 45 5.30 19.55 -15.52
N GLU A 46 5.44 20.87 -15.55
CA GLU A 46 4.51 21.81 -14.90
C GLU A 46 3.11 21.71 -15.50
N ALA A 47 2.97 21.63 -16.82
CA ALA A 47 1.69 21.45 -17.49
C ALA A 47 1.01 20.13 -17.10
N PHE A 48 1.78 19.04 -16.99
CA PHE A 48 1.28 17.77 -16.46
C PHE A 48 0.79 17.92 -15.02
N ILE A 49 1.60 18.49 -14.13
CA ILE A 49 1.25 18.70 -12.71
C ILE A 49 -0.02 19.56 -12.60
N PHE A 50 -0.09 20.67 -13.34
CA PHE A 50 -1.24 21.56 -13.36
C PHE A 50 -2.51 20.84 -13.79
N THR A 51 -2.48 20.10 -14.90
CA THR A 51 -3.65 19.37 -15.40
C THR A 51 -4.06 18.24 -14.47
N PHE A 52 -3.12 17.55 -13.82
CA PHE A 52 -3.41 16.57 -12.78
C PHE A 52 -4.15 17.23 -11.60
N ILE A 53 -3.61 18.31 -11.03
CA ILE A 53 -4.18 19.03 -9.88
C ILE A 53 -5.57 19.56 -10.22
N ARG A 54 -5.73 20.22 -11.38
CA ARG A 54 -7.02 20.71 -11.85
C ARG A 54 -8.06 19.59 -11.92
N THR A 55 -7.67 18.42 -12.43
CA THR A 55 -8.57 17.27 -12.60
C THR A 55 -8.97 16.68 -11.26
N ILE A 56 -8.02 16.45 -10.34
CA ILE A 56 -8.35 15.92 -9.01
C ILE A 56 -9.18 16.91 -8.19
N SER A 57 -8.90 18.21 -8.27
CA SER A 57 -9.73 19.24 -7.60
C SER A 57 -11.15 19.27 -8.17
N ALA A 58 -11.32 19.18 -9.49
CA ALA A 58 -12.65 19.13 -10.10
C ALA A 58 -13.43 17.88 -9.68
N HIS A 59 -12.77 16.72 -9.60
CA HIS A 59 -13.40 15.47 -9.15
C HIS A 59 -13.69 15.48 -7.65
N THR A 60 -12.81 16.06 -6.83
CA THR A 60 -13.06 16.31 -5.40
C THR A 60 -14.30 17.15 -5.21
N LEU A 61 -14.43 18.27 -5.92
CA LEU A 61 -15.60 19.14 -5.81
C LEU A 61 -16.89 18.41 -6.19
N ARG A 62 -16.90 17.69 -7.32
CA ARG A 62 -18.07 16.92 -7.77
C ARG A 62 -18.44 15.83 -6.78
N GLU A 63 -17.45 15.14 -6.21
CA GLU A 63 -17.68 14.09 -5.22
C GLU A 63 -18.23 14.69 -3.92
N ARG A 64 -17.65 15.80 -3.44
CA ARG A 64 -18.09 16.51 -2.23
C ARG A 64 -19.53 17.00 -2.33
N GLN A 65 -19.98 17.39 -3.52
CA GLN A 65 -21.35 17.86 -3.80
C GLN A 65 -22.43 16.79 -3.61
N LYS A 66 -22.06 15.50 -3.56
CA LYS A 66 -23.01 14.40 -3.28
C LYS A 66 -23.49 14.39 -1.82
N TYR A 67 -22.80 15.11 -0.94
CA TYR A 67 -23.00 15.08 0.50
C TYR A 67 -23.41 16.45 1.04
N PRO A 68 -24.14 16.53 2.18
CA PRO A 68 -24.47 17.78 2.85
C PRO A 68 -23.27 18.73 3.00
N GLU A 69 -23.46 20.02 2.74
CA GLU A 69 -22.39 21.03 2.86
C GLU A 69 -21.89 21.16 4.31
N LYS A 70 -22.81 21.00 5.28
CA LYS A 70 -22.53 21.07 6.71
C LYS A 70 -23.20 19.90 7.41
N TYR A 71 -22.54 19.44 8.48
CA TYR A 71 -23.03 18.41 9.38
C TYR A 71 -23.08 19.00 10.78
N ASP A 72 -24.09 18.61 11.56
CA ASP A 72 -24.12 18.89 12.99
C ASP A 72 -23.11 17.96 13.69
N PRO A 73 -22.29 18.47 14.62
CA PRO A 73 -21.37 17.65 15.40
C PRO A 73 -22.13 16.55 16.16
N PRO A 74 -21.74 15.27 16.05
CA PRO A 74 -22.33 14.20 16.86
C PRO A 74 -21.99 14.39 18.33
N ASN A 75 -22.82 13.90 19.25
CA ASN A 75 -22.41 13.75 20.65
C ASN A 75 -21.45 12.57 20.80
N GLU A 76 -20.61 12.58 21.83
CA GLU A 76 -19.62 11.52 22.11
C GLU A 76 -20.22 10.09 22.16
N GLU A 77 -21.47 9.96 22.62
CA GLU A 77 -22.19 8.70 22.75
C GLU A 77 -22.96 8.29 21.48
N ASP A 78 -23.05 9.17 20.49
CA ASP A 78 -23.79 8.90 19.25
C ASP A 78 -23.06 7.84 18.44
N VAL A 79 -23.82 6.87 17.92
CA VAL A 79 -23.31 5.84 17.02
C VAL A 79 -23.11 6.45 15.64
N VAL A 80 -21.85 6.66 15.25
CA VAL A 80 -21.47 7.22 13.94
C VAL A 80 -21.31 6.13 12.88
N LEU A 81 -21.00 4.88 13.28
CA LEU A 81 -21.01 3.71 12.40
C LEU A 81 -22.28 2.89 12.60
N ASP A 82 -23.27 3.10 11.74
CA ASP A 82 -24.48 2.28 11.73
C ASP A 82 -24.19 0.84 11.25
N ASN A 83 -25.18 -0.05 11.44
CA ASN A 83 -25.03 -1.47 11.09
C ASN A 83 -24.78 -1.68 9.60
N ASP A 84 -25.35 -0.85 8.72
CA ASP A 84 -25.21 -1.01 7.27
C ASP A 84 -23.79 -0.65 6.83
N THR A 85 -23.24 0.44 7.37
CA THR A 85 -21.85 0.87 7.15
C THR A 85 -20.88 -0.19 7.67
N VAL A 86 -21.10 -0.66 8.91
CA VAL A 86 -20.32 -1.74 9.51
C VAL A 86 -20.36 -2.99 8.62
N ASN A 87 -21.52 -3.40 8.13
CA ASN A 87 -21.64 -4.56 7.25
C ASN A 87 -20.79 -4.40 5.97
N ARG A 88 -20.78 -3.21 5.36
CA ARG A 88 -19.99 -2.93 4.16
C ARG A 88 -18.48 -3.04 4.40
N ILE A 89 -18.01 -2.55 5.54
CA ILE A 89 -16.56 -2.52 5.84
C ILE A 89 -16.03 -3.72 6.63
N SER A 90 -16.91 -4.51 7.26
CA SER A 90 -16.52 -5.56 8.23
C SER A 90 -15.52 -6.54 7.64
N ARG A 91 -15.70 -6.95 6.39
CA ARG A 91 -14.77 -7.90 5.78
C ARG A 91 -13.35 -7.36 5.67
N THR A 92 -13.18 -6.09 5.28
CA THR A 92 -11.87 -5.45 5.22
C THR A 92 -11.29 -5.28 6.62
N VAL A 93 -12.11 -4.89 7.61
CA VAL A 93 -11.68 -4.77 9.00
C VAL A 93 -11.22 -6.10 9.58
N TYR A 94 -11.97 -7.17 9.34
CA TYR A 94 -11.62 -8.52 9.76
C TYR A 94 -10.24 -8.93 9.24
N ARG A 95 -9.98 -8.67 7.95
CA ARG A 95 -8.69 -9.00 7.32
C ARG A 95 -7.52 -8.30 7.96
N TRP A 96 -7.54 -6.97 8.04
CA TRP A 96 -6.39 -6.25 8.57
C TRP A 96 -6.19 -6.49 10.07
N ARG A 97 -7.24 -6.85 10.82
CA ARG A 97 -7.09 -7.29 12.21
C ARG A 97 -6.36 -8.63 12.33
N LEU A 98 -6.68 -9.60 11.48
CA LEU A 98 -5.98 -10.89 11.45
C LEU A 98 -4.50 -10.72 11.04
N ALA A 99 -4.24 -9.90 10.02
CA ALA A 99 -2.88 -9.62 9.56
C ALA A 99 -2.05 -8.91 10.66
N ALA A 100 -2.63 -7.92 11.34
CA ALA A 100 -1.96 -7.21 12.41
C ALA A 100 -1.56 -8.12 13.59
N GLY A 101 -2.40 -9.11 13.94
CA GLY A 101 -2.06 -10.12 14.95
C GLY A 101 -0.83 -10.96 14.56
N SER A 102 -0.64 -11.23 13.27
CA SER A 102 0.54 -11.94 12.74
C SER A 102 1.81 -11.07 12.77
N ASN A 103 1.66 -9.75 12.60
CA ASN A 103 2.74 -8.76 12.66
C ASN A 103 3.11 -8.32 14.08
N GLY A 104 2.57 -8.99 15.10
CA GLY A 104 2.86 -8.72 16.51
C GLY A 104 2.17 -7.47 17.06
N PHE A 105 1.31 -6.81 16.28
CA PHE A 105 0.45 -5.73 16.78
C PHE A 105 -0.81 -6.39 17.35
N GLY A 106 -0.82 -6.58 18.67
CA GLY A 106 -1.78 -7.43 19.34
C GLY A 106 -3.09 -6.70 19.61
N TRP A 107 -3.96 -6.50 18.61
CA TRP A 107 -5.32 -5.98 18.85
C TRP A 107 -6.05 -6.82 19.89
N ASP A 108 -5.98 -8.15 19.76
CA ASP A 108 -6.72 -9.13 20.55
C ASP A 108 -5.87 -9.78 21.64
N LYS A 109 -6.48 -10.06 22.81
CA LYS A 109 -5.78 -10.59 24.00
C LYS A 109 -5.39 -12.07 23.91
N SER A 110 -5.83 -12.82 22.89
CA SER A 110 -5.41 -14.22 22.70
C SER A 110 -5.41 -14.65 21.24
N ASN A 111 -4.41 -15.46 20.87
CA ASN A 111 -4.24 -16.10 19.57
C ASN A 111 -5.33 -17.14 19.23
N GLU A 112 -6.41 -17.22 20.02
CA GLU A 112 -7.48 -18.23 19.92
C GLU A 112 -8.85 -17.62 19.58
N VAL A 113 -8.97 -16.29 19.46
CA VAL A 113 -10.24 -15.63 19.18
C VAL A 113 -10.66 -15.82 17.73
N LYS A 114 -11.76 -16.54 17.50
CA LYS A 114 -12.45 -16.57 16.21
C LYS A 114 -13.25 -15.27 16.04
N LEU A 115 -12.62 -14.26 15.43
CA LEU A 115 -13.28 -13.02 15.06
C LEU A 115 -14.56 -13.32 14.26
N THR A 116 -15.64 -12.61 14.60
CA THR A 116 -16.93 -12.72 13.92
C THR A 116 -17.06 -11.59 12.90
N SER A 117 -17.43 -11.93 11.65
CA SER A 117 -17.69 -10.95 10.58
C SER A 117 -19.02 -10.21 10.74
N GLN A 118 -19.85 -10.63 11.69
CA GLN A 118 -21.16 -10.02 11.97
C GLN A 118 -21.00 -8.72 12.78
N PRO A 119 -21.95 -7.77 12.65
CA PRO A 119 -22.01 -6.60 13.52
C PRO A 119 -22.04 -6.98 15.00
N CYS A 120 -21.29 -6.26 15.82
CA CYS A 120 -21.31 -6.33 17.27
C CYS A 120 -22.71 -6.02 17.80
N LEU A 121 -23.32 -7.02 18.44
CA LEU A 121 -24.59 -6.90 19.16
C LEU A 121 -24.38 -6.73 20.68
N HIS A 122 -23.13 -6.58 21.13
CA HIS A 122 -22.81 -6.37 22.54
C HIS A 122 -22.92 -4.89 22.87
N TYR A 123 -23.94 -4.53 23.65
CA TYR A 123 -24.22 -3.14 24.06
C TYR A 123 -23.62 -2.76 25.43
N THR A 124 -23.01 -3.70 26.14
CA THR A 124 -22.50 -3.47 27.50
C THR A 124 -21.13 -2.77 27.45
N ASP A 125 -21.14 -1.45 27.67
CA ASP A 125 -19.97 -0.65 28.02
C ASP A 125 -19.54 -0.96 29.47
N GLU A 126 -19.06 -2.17 29.73
CA GLU A 126 -18.27 -2.41 30.94
C GLU A 126 -16.87 -1.83 30.72
N ASN A 127 -16.72 -0.51 30.83
CA ASN A 127 -15.41 0.10 31.01
C ASN A 127 -15.44 1.40 31.82
N ARG A 128 -14.47 1.49 32.73
CA ARG A 128 -14.21 2.62 33.62
C ARG A 128 -13.87 3.86 32.79
N ARG A 129 -14.53 4.97 33.10
CA ARG A 129 -14.10 6.31 32.66
C ARG A 129 -12.63 6.52 33.04
N TYR A 130 -11.92 7.20 32.13
CA TYR A 130 -10.57 7.74 32.25
C TYR A 130 -10.18 8.12 33.69
N THR A 131 -9.05 7.60 34.19
CA THR A 131 -8.55 7.96 35.52
C THR A 131 -7.19 8.66 35.53
N HIS A 132 -6.64 9.05 34.37
CA HIS A 132 -5.30 9.65 34.32
C HIS A 132 -5.31 11.06 33.73
N ASP A 133 -4.47 11.91 34.34
CA ASP A 133 -4.38 13.35 34.09
C ASP A 133 -3.99 13.61 32.63
N VAL A 134 -4.88 14.30 31.91
CA VAL A 134 -4.74 14.62 30.48
C VAL A 134 -3.54 15.55 30.22
N ASN A 135 -2.93 16.12 31.27
CA ASN A 135 -1.92 17.17 31.18
C ASN A 135 -0.46 16.68 31.15
N ASP A 136 -0.16 15.39 31.32
CA ASP A 136 1.21 14.88 31.12
C ASP A 136 1.34 14.12 29.79
N PRO A 137 1.86 14.77 28.72
CA PRO A 137 2.12 14.11 27.44
C PRO A 137 3.25 13.05 27.52
N ARG A 138 3.86 12.85 28.70
CA ARG A 138 4.90 11.84 28.97
C ARG A 138 4.47 10.79 29.99
N ASP A 139 3.19 10.74 30.34
CA ASP A 139 2.66 9.70 31.24
C ASP A 139 2.90 8.32 30.61
N ARG A 140 3.83 7.55 31.20
CA ARG A 140 4.15 6.18 30.76
C ARG A 140 3.06 5.19 31.14
N ASP A 141 2.18 5.57 32.06
CA ASP A 141 1.08 4.76 32.56
C ASP A 141 -0.25 5.15 31.87
N TYR A 142 -0.20 5.97 30.80
CA TYR A 142 -1.38 6.28 30.00
C TYR A 142 -1.92 5.01 29.33
N ASP A 143 -3.13 4.64 29.72
CA ASP A 143 -3.97 3.61 29.09
C ASP A 143 -5.28 4.30 28.66
N ASP A 144 -5.61 4.23 27.36
CA ASP A 144 -6.88 4.74 26.83
C ASP A 144 -8.07 3.86 27.22
N GLY A 145 -7.82 2.80 27.99
CA GLY A 145 -8.78 1.79 28.41
C GLY A 145 -9.32 1.01 27.22
N PHE A 146 -8.61 1.00 26.08
CA PHE A 146 -9.00 0.27 24.90
C PHE A 146 -8.80 -1.22 25.13
N GLN A 147 -9.91 -1.92 25.30
CA GLN A 147 -9.93 -3.37 25.43
C GLN A 147 -11.08 -3.92 24.60
N PHE A 148 -10.75 -4.88 23.73
CA PHE A 148 -11.76 -5.70 23.08
C PHE A 148 -12.38 -6.63 24.13
N ASN A 149 -13.57 -6.27 24.59
CA ASN A 149 -14.38 -7.12 25.47
C ASN A 149 -15.26 -8.09 24.66
N CYS A 150 -15.11 -8.12 23.32
CA CYS A 150 -15.84 -9.02 22.44
C CYS A 150 -15.08 -9.34 21.15
N ASP A 151 -15.40 -10.49 20.57
CA ASP A 151 -14.78 -11.03 19.35
C ASP A 151 -15.36 -10.43 18.05
N CYS A 152 -15.98 -9.26 18.16
CA CYS A 152 -16.63 -8.60 17.03
C CYS A 152 -15.60 -7.83 16.22
N THR A 153 -15.70 -7.90 14.90
CA THR A 153 -14.79 -7.22 13.97
C THR A 153 -14.70 -5.71 14.22
N ILE A 154 -15.83 -5.06 14.54
CA ILE A 154 -15.89 -3.67 15.01
C ILE A 154 -16.77 -3.65 16.27
N PRO A 155 -16.17 -3.56 17.48
CA PRO A 155 -16.93 -3.49 18.72
C PRO A 155 -17.87 -2.28 18.73
N PHE A 156 -18.99 -2.39 19.44
CA PHE A 156 -19.99 -1.33 19.50
C PHE A 156 -19.41 0.00 20.02
N ARG A 157 -18.55 -0.04 21.05
CA ARG A 157 -17.84 1.14 21.58
C ARG A 157 -17.05 1.88 20.50
N GLU A 158 -16.40 1.14 19.60
CA GLU A 158 -15.57 1.70 18.53
C GLU A 158 -16.38 2.26 17.35
N ARG A 159 -17.72 2.18 17.44
CA ARG A 159 -18.67 2.80 16.49
C ARG A 159 -19.19 4.15 16.95
N LYS A 160 -18.96 4.51 18.21
CA LYS A 160 -19.43 5.77 18.80
C LYS A 160 -18.47 6.91 18.48
N ALA A 161 -18.98 8.14 18.46
CA ALA A 161 -18.20 9.32 18.11
C ALA A 161 -16.92 9.46 18.96
N HIS A 162 -16.99 9.23 20.28
CA HIS A 162 -15.83 9.38 21.18
C HIS A 162 -14.61 8.54 20.76
N ALA A 163 -14.82 7.39 20.12
CA ALA A 163 -13.74 6.52 19.65
C ALA A 163 -12.91 7.18 18.54
N PHE A 164 -13.53 8.07 17.76
CA PHE A 164 -12.89 8.83 16.69
C PHE A 164 -12.28 10.16 17.16
N LEU A 165 -12.46 10.52 18.44
CA LEU A 165 -11.89 11.74 19.03
C LEU A 165 -10.51 11.52 19.67
N ARG A 166 -10.01 10.28 19.66
CA ARG A 166 -8.71 9.93 20.24
C ARG A 166 -7.58 10.62 19.47
N GLU A 167 -6.80 11.43 20.18
CA GLU A 167 -5.64 12.14 19.63
C GLU A 167 -4.41 11.22 19.52
N CYS A 168 -3.58 11.47 18.50
CA CYS A 168 -2.26 10.85 18.41
C CYS A 168 -1.34 11.47 19.47
N ARG A 169 -0.96 10.67 20.46
CA ARG A 169 -0.02 11.09 21.50
C ARG A 169 1.42 10.80 21.08
N ILE A 170 2.33 11.64 21.55
CA ILE A 170 3.76 11.41 21.38
C ILE A 170 4.16 10.23 22.27
N ASN A 171 4.94 9.30 21.74
CA ASN A 171 5.42 8.13 22.46
C ASN A 171 6.94 7.99 22.34
N TYR A 172 7.54 7.28 23.31
CA TYR A 172 8.91 6.81 23.19
C TYR A 172 9.03 5.70 22.14
N CYS A 173 10.25 5.41 21.72
CA CYS A 173 10.51 4.36 20.74
C CYS A 173 9.93 3.02 21.21
N TYR A 174 9.25 2.32 20.30
CA TYR A 174 8.59 1.02 20.55
C TYR A 174 7.44 1.06 21.58
N CYS A 175 6.95 2.24 21.97
CA CYS A 175 5.81 2.39 22.88
C CYS A 175 4.51 2.79 22.16
N PHE A 176 4.50 2.87 20.82
CA PHE A 176 3.35 3.35 20.06
C PHE A 176 2.09 2.54 20.36
N GLU A 177 2.20 1.22 20.34
CA GLU A 177 1.05 0.35 20.62
C GLU A 177 0.48 0.60 22.02
N GLY A 178 1.32 0.72 23.05
CA GLY A 178 0.83 0.97 24.41
C GLY A 178 0.12 2.32 24.57
N VAL A 179 0.52 3.34 23.80
CA VAL A 179 0.04 4.72 23.96
C VAL A 179 -1.11 5.08 23.01
N ASN A 180 -1.10 4.55 21.79
CA ASN A 180 -1.94 5.01 20.69
C ASN A 180 -2.87 3.92 20.13
N LYS A 181 -3.00 2.77 20.79
CA LYS A 181 -3.76 1.62 20.28
C LYS A 181 -5.17 1.96 19.80
N GLY A 182 -6.03 2.45 20.68
CA GLY A 182 -7.43 2.71 20.33
C GLY A 182 -7.57 3.81 19.28
N GLY A 183 -6.72 4.84 19.34
CA GLY A 183 -6.70 5.89 18.31
C GLY A 183 -6.29 5.36 16.93
N PHE A 184 -5.26 4.51 16.90
CA PHE A 184 -4.80 3.86 15.67
C PHE A 184 -5.85 2.90 15.11
N PHE A 185 -6.59 2.18 15.97
CA PHE A 185 -7.70 1.32 15.52
C PHE A 185 -8.73 2.13 14.72
N ASN A 186 -9.19 3.25 15.28
CA ASN A 186 -10.18 4.09 14.62
C ASN A 186 -9.61 4.82 13.39
N LEU A 187 -8.30 5.09 13.36
CA LEU A 187 -7.64 5.55 12.14
C LEU A 187 -7.70 4.49 11.01
N GLU A 188 -7.42 3.22 11.31
CA GLU A 188 -7.54 2.13 10.33
C GLU A 188 -8.99 1.95 9.86
N VAL A 189 -9.97 2.18 10.74
CA VAL A 189 -11.39 2.23 10.37
C VAL A 189 -11.69 3.40 9.43
N ILE A 190 -11.18 4.62 9.70
CA ILE A 190 -11.31 5.77 8.79
C ILE A 190 -10.70 5.48 7.42
N LYS A 191 -9.48 4.93 7.36
CA LYS A 191 -8.86 4.51 6.10
C LYS A 191 -9.72 3.48 5.36
N THR A 192 -10.34 2.54 6.08
CA THR A 192 -11.26 1.56 5.51
C THR A 192 -12.50 2.25 4.91
N LEU A 193 -13.13 3.19 5.63
CA LEU A 193 -14.26 3.96 5.13
C LEU A 193 -13.93 4.72 3.83
N LEU A 194 -12.72 5.31 3.75
CA LEU A 194 -12.25 6.00 2.54
C LEU A 194 -12.10 5.04 1.35
N ILE A 195 -11.55 3.84 1.56
CA ILE A 195 -11.44 2.81 0.52
C ILE A 195 -12.83 2.38 0.01
N HIS A 196 -13.80 2.23 0.92
CA HIS A 196 -15.16 1.79 0.58
C HIS A 196 -16.09 2.91 0.07
N GLY A 197 -15.69 4.18 0.21
CA GLY A 197 -16.48 5.31 -0.27
C GLY A 197 -17.56 5.76 0.70
N GLU A 198 -17.44 5.40 1.98
CA GLU A 198 -18.34 5.79 3.07
C GLU A 198 -18.07 7.23 3.54
N ILE A 199 -18.10 8.18 2.61
CA ILE A 199 -17.69 9.57 2.84
C ILE A 199 -18.69 10.32 3.72
N ASP A 200 -19.97 9.99 3.68
CA ASP A 200 -20.98 10.61 4.57
C ASP A 200 -20.62 10.40 6.05
N THR A 201 -20.29 9.15 6.40
CA THR A 201 -19.81 8.78 7.74
C THR A 201 -18.53 9.52 8.12
N VAL A 202 -17.56 9.58 7.21
CA VAL A 202 -16.29 10.28 7.45
C VAL A 202 -16.53 11.78 7.71
N LEU A 203 -17.38 12.42 6.90
CA LEU A 203 -17.70 13.85 7.05
C LEU A 203 -18.46 14.13 8.35
N ARG A 204 -19.40 13.26 8.75
CA ARG A 204 -20.08 13.36 10.05
C ARG A 204 -19.11 13.28 11.22
N VAL A 205 -18.13 12.38 11.16
CA VAL A 205 -17.07 12.31 12.19
C VAL A 205 -16.26 13.60 12.19
N CYS A 206 -15.78 14.05 11.04
CA CYS A 206 -14.94 15.26 10.91
C CYS A 206 -15.65 16.56 11.35
N ALA A 207 -16.99 16.57 11.39
CA ALA A 207 -17.76 17.71 11.88
C ALA A 207 -17.58 17.96 13.38
N HIS A 208 -17.11 16.97 14.14
CA HIS A 208 -16.85 17.14 15.57
C HIS A 208 -15.62 18.04 15.82
N PRO A 209 -15.73 19.11 16.64
CA PRO A 209 -14.64 20.09 16.83
C PRO A 209 -13.36 19.49 17.44
N ASP A 210 -13.50 18.41 18.21
CA ASP A 210 -12.37 17.73 18.86
C ASP A 210 -11.70 16.67 18.00
N VAL A 211 -12.10 16.47 16.74
CA VAL A 211 -11.37 15.58 15.83
C VAL A 211 -9.95 16.10 15.59
N LYS A 212 -8.96 15.23 15.84
CA LYS A 212 -7.53 15.54 15.64
C LYS A 212 -6.88 14.74 14.51
N TYR A 213 -7.64 14.28 13.52
CA TYR A 213 -7.09 13.48 12.40
C TYR A 213 -6.02 14.19 11.56
N ALA A 214 -5.90 15.52 11.63
CA ALA A 214 -4.76 16.24 11.06
C ALA A 214 -3.41 15.79 11.67
N SER A 215 -3.34 15.53 12.99
CA SER A 215 -2.11 15.04 13.64
C SER A 215 -1.79 13.58 13.28
N TRP A 216 -2.81 12.82 12.86
CA TRP A 216 -2.68 11.45 12.39
C TRP A 216 -2.21 11.34 10.92
N LYS A 217 -1.89 12.46 10.24
CA LYS A 217 -1.54 12.45 8.81
C LYS A 217 -0.28 11.67 8.50
N SER A 218 0.80 11.92 9.22
CA SER A 218 2.12 11.32 8.98
C SER A 218 2.69 10.81 10.29
N VAL A 219 2.20 9.65 10.72
CA VAL A 219 2.54 9.03 12.00
C VAL A 219 3.53 7.89 11.78
N GLN A 220 4.48 7.78 12.71
CA GLN A 220 5.51 6.75 12.75
C GLN A 220 5.41 5.99 14.06
N ASN A 221 5.74 4.70 14.05
CA ASN A 221 5.76 3.90 15.29
C ASN A 221 6.85 4.41 16.26
N CYS A 222 8.03 4.74 15.71
CA CYS A 222 9.11 5.36 16.46
C CYS A 222 9.77 6.46 15.64
N ALA A 223 10.36 7.45 16.31
CA ALA A 223 11.15 8.52 15.68
C ALA A 223 12.37 8.04 14.86
N CYS A 224 12.81 6.79 15.04
CA CYS A 224 13.86 6.18 14.22
C CYS A 224 13.33 5.28 13.09
N MET A 225 12.01 5.19 12.91
CA MET A 225 11.36 4.37 11.89
C MET A 225 10.70 5.25 10.83
N GLU A 226 10.35 4.64 9.71
CA GLU A 226 9.55 5.31 8.69
C GLU A 226 8.15 5.66 9.23
N ALA A 227 7.60 6.77 8.74
CA ALA A 227 6.23 7.18 9.06
C ALA A 227 5.21 6.35 8.29
N ASP A 228 4.98 5.10 8.71
CA ASP A 228 4.15 4.10 8.01
C ASP A 228 2.72 3.90 8.55
N LEU A 229 2.32 4.70 9.55
CA LEU A 229 1.03 4.59 10.23
C LEU A 229 0.02 5.65 9.79
N GLY A 230 0.48 6.74 9.18
CA GLY A 230 -0.37 7.87 8.81
C GLY A 230 -1.44 7.55 7.78
N TRP A 231 -2.50 8.36 7.71
CA TRP A 231 -3.47 8.28 6.61
C TRP A 231 -2.93 8.79 5.27
N ASN A 232 -1.80 9.51 5.27
CA ASN A 232 -1.14 9.94 4.04
C ASN A 232 -0.72 8.78 3.14
N HIS A 233 -0.44 7.61 3.73
CA HIS A 233 -0.05 6.42 3.00
C HIS A 233 -1.12 5.88 2.08
N LEU A 234 -2.39 6.13 2.41
CA LEU A 234 -3.49 5.68 1.59
C LEU A 234 -3.46 6.35 0.20
N TYR A 235 -3.24 7.67 0.15
CA TYR A 235 -3.16 8.39 -1.11
C TYR A 235 -1.77 8.32 -1.76
N SER A 236 -0.68 8.22 -0.99
CA SER A 236 0.67 8.22 -1.55
C SER A 236 1.00 6.94 -2.31
N LEU A 237 0.53 5.79 -1.83
CA LEU A 237 0.67 4.50 -2.51
C LEU A 237 -0.25 4.40 -3.73
N ALA A 238 -1.48 4.91 -3.60
CA ALA A 238 -2.40 5.05 -4.72
C ALA A 238 -1.79 5.93 -5.83
N LEU A 239 -1.16 7.05 -5.46
CA LEU A 239 -0.48 7.94 -6.40
C LEU A 239 0.69 7.23 -7.09
N ASP A 240 1.55 6.52 -6.35
CA ASP A 240 2.68 5.79 -6.94
C ASP A 240 2.23 4.75 -7.96
N ALA A 241 1.28 3.89 -7.59
CA ALA A 241 0.73 2.90 -8.50
C ALA A 241 0.06 3.55 -9.71
N TYR A 242 -0.70 4.62 -9.49
CA TYR A 242 -1.40 5.35 -10.53
C TYR A 242 -0.44 5.98 -11.54
N ILE A 243 0.57 6.71 -11.08
CA ILE A 243 1.57 7.36 -11.95
C ILE A 243 2.37 6.30 -12.71
N VAL A 244 2.91 5.28 -12.03
CA VAL A 244 3.76 4.27 -12.67
C VAL A 244 3.01 3.51 -13.75
N LEU A 245 1.80 3.01 -13.48
CA LEU A 245 1.04 2.23 -14.46
C LEU A 245 0.55 3.09 -15.63
N ASN A 246 0.10 4.33 -15.40
CA ASN A 246 -0.28 5.22 -16.50
C ASN A 246 0.92 5.58 -17.38
N ILE A 247 2.09 5.85 -16.78
CA ILE A 247 3.30 6.16 -17.53
C ILE A 247 3.78 4.95 -18.32
N LEU A 248 3.90 3.77 -17.71
CA LEU A 248 4.33 2.56 -18.42
C LEU A 248 3.37 2.20 -19.58
N TYR A 249 2.07 2.50 -19.46
CA TYR A 249 1.13 2.35 -20.56
C TYR A 249 1.53 3.16 -21.80
N CYS A 250 2.09 4.36 -21.61
CA CYS A 250 2.56 5.26 -22.67
C CYS A 250 3.82 4.75 -23.40
N PHE A 251 4.42 3.63 -22.98
CA PHE A 251 5.59 3.02 -23.62
C PHE A 251 5.26 1.64 -24.20
N PRO A 252 4.61 1.54 -25.39
CA PRO A 252 4.25 0.27 -26.02
C PRO A 252 5.42 -0.71 -26.20
N LYS A 253 6.63 -0.20 -26.46
CA LYS A 253 7.83 -1.03 -26.65
C LYS A 253 8.17 -1.88 -25.42
N LEU A 254 7.92 -1.36 -24.22
CA LEU A 254 8.17 -2.09 -22.97
C LEU A 254 7.08 -3.12 -22.66
N ARG A 255 5.90 -2.99 -23.29
CA ARG A 255 4.75 -3.90 -23.13
C ARG A 255 4.70 -5.00 -24.18
N GLY A 256 5.51 -4.91 -25.24
CA GLY A 256 5.49 -5.80 -26.40
C GLY A 256 6.31 -7.09 -26.25
N SER A 257 7.15 -7.20 -25.21
CA SER A 257 7.88 -8.43 -24.91
C SER A 257 6.93 -9.49 -24.34
N ILE A 258 6.53 -10.40 -25.20
CA ILE A 258 5.56 -11.47 -24.95
C ILE A 258 5.85 -12.23 -23.64
N SER A 259 4.84 -12.29 -22.79
CA SER A 259 4.75 -13.08 -21.57
C SER A 259 5.11 -14.55 -21.82
N GLY A 260 5.99 -15.14 -21.01
CA GLY A 260 6.23 -16.60 -20.97
C GLY A 260 7.53 -17.13 -21.57
N ARG A 261 8.51 -16.30 -21.95
CA ARG A 261 9.85 -16.80 -22.25
C ARG A 261 10.64 -17.05 -20.97
N GLN A 262 11.16 -18.27 -20.80
CA GLN A 262 12.19 -18.53 -19.80
C GLN A 262 13.36 -17.56 -20.01
N PRO A 263 13.99 -17.05 -18.93
CA PRO A 263 15.19 -16.24 -19.08
C PRO A 263 16.24 -17.04 -19.87
N PRO A 264 16.83 -16.48 -20.93
CA PRO A 264 17.81 -17.22 -21.71
C PRO A 264 19.00 -17.57 -20.80
N ARG A 265 19.41 -18.83 -20.82
CA ARG A 265 20.60 -19.32 -20.10
C ARG A 265 21.93 -18.84 -20.71
N SER A 266 21.90 -17.93 -21.70
CA SER A 266 23.08 -17.41 -22.41
C SER A 266 22.80 -16.08 -23.14
N ASN A 267 23.85 -15.44 -23.66
CA ASN A 267 23.97 -14.10 -24.29
C ASN A 267 23.02 -13.73 -25.46
N GLU A 268 21.82 -14.28 -25.58
CA GLU A 268 20.81 -13.78 -26.52
C GLU A 268 20.18 -12.47 -26.01
N SER A 269 19.89 -11.52 -26.91
CA SER A 269 19.32 -10.23 -26.56
C SER A 269 17.89 -10.39 -26.03
N TYR A 270 17.77 -10.53 -24.71
CA TYR A 270 16.51 -10.46 -23.99
C TYR A 270 15.94 -9.04 -24.13
N GLU A 271 14.80 -8.88 -24.81
CA GLU A 271 14.06 -7.62 -24.84
C GLU A 271 13.41 -7.42 -23.47
N ARG A 272 13.98 -6.52 -22.66
CA ARG A 272 13.49 -6.26 -21.31
C ARG A 272 12.04 -5.80 -21.32
N ASP A 273 11.29 -6.40 -20.40
CA ASP A 273 9.90 -6.10 -20.13
C ASP A 273 9.79 -4.85 -19.21
N TYR A 274 8.69 -4.11 -19.27
CA TYR A 274 8.35 -3.07 -18.29
C TYR A 274 8.47 -3.56 -16.83
N ARG A 275 8.22 -4.85 -16.58
CA ARG A 275 8.35 -5.46 -15.24
C ARG A 275 9.79 -5.54 -14.74
N ASP A 276 10.76 -5.43 -15.64
CA ASP A 276 12.19 -5.37 -15.32
C ASP A 276 12.67 -3.94 -15.03
N THR A 277 11.79 -2.95 -15.05
CA THR A 277 12.12 -1.56 -14.73
C THR A 277 12.19 -1.33 -13.23
N LYS A 278 13.10 -0.46 -12.80
CA LYS A 278 13.20 -0.01 -11.40
C LYS A 278 11.85 0.50 -10.88
N ILE A 279 11.18 1.41 -11.61
CA ILE A 279 9.90 2.00 -11.19
C ILE A 279 8.81 0.97 -10.95
N TYR A 280 8.73 -0.09 -11.78
CA TYR A 280 7.70 -1.11 -11.60
C TYR A 280 7.99 -1.97 -10.37
N GLN A 281 9.22 -2.48 -10.24
CA GLN A 281 9.59 -3.34 -9.12
C GLN A 281 9.52 -2.58 -7.78
N GLU A 282 10.01 -1.34 -7.73
CA GLU A 282 9.97 -0.49 -6.53
C GLU A 282 8.52 -0.13 -6.15
N MET A 283 7.67 0.22 -7.12
CA MET A 283 6.25 0.49 -6.88
C MET A 283 5.53 -0.75 -6.36
N LEU A 284 5.71 -1.91 -7.01
CA LEU A 284 5.08 -3.15 -6.59
C LEU A 284 5.52 -3.51 -5.17
N TYR A 285 6.82 -3.46 -4.88
CA TYR A 285 7.36 -3.68 -3.55
C TYR A 285 6.70 -2.74 -2.53
N LYS A 286 6.76 -1.42 -2.74
CA LYS A 286 6.20 -0.44 -1.80
C LYS A 286 4.71 -0.60 -1.57
N CYS A 287 3.94 -0.89 -2.61
CA CYS A 287 2.50 -1.04 -2.52
C CYS A 287 2.07 -2.35 -1.85
N THR A 288 2.94 -3.36 -1.77
CA THR A 288 2.58 -4.70 -1.28
C THR A 288 3.40 -5.20 -0.08
N LYS A 289 4.48 -4.50 0.29
CA LYS A 289 5.28 -4.74 1.50
C LYS A 289 4.43 -4.73 2.76
N SER A 290 4.78 -5.60 3.70
CA SER A 290 4.23 -5.64 5.06
C SER A 290 4.63 -4.38 5.86
N HIS A 291 3.64 -3.80 6.53
CA HIS A 291 3.81 -2.63 7.39
C HIS A 291 2.83 -2.72 8.57
N TYR A 292 2.96 -1.82 9.53
CA TYR A 292 2.01 -1.77 10.64
C TYR A 292 0.57 -1.38 10.20
N SER A 293 0.44 -0.56 9.13
CA SER A 293 -0.87 -0.19 8.55
C SER A 293 -1.24 -1.06 7.35
N GLU A 294 -1.90 -2.18 7.65
CA GLU A 294 -2.28 -3.20 6.67
C GLU A 294 -3.40 -2.74 5.71
N VAL A 295 -4.30 -1.86 6.17
CA VAL A 295 -5.44 -1.39 5.37
C VAL A 295 -5.02 -0.71 4.06
N THR A 296 -3.90 0.03 4.08
CA THR A 296 -3.44 0.83 2.93
C THR A 296 -2.95 -0.03 1.77
N LYS A 297 -2.54 -1.28 2.04
CA LYS A 297 -1.93 -2.19 1.07
C LYS A 297 -2.94 -3.13 0.44
N HIS A 298 -4.08 -3.33 1.09
CA HIS A 298 -5.01 -4.39 0.75
C HIS A 298 -5.46 -4.36 -0.71
N ILE A 299 -5.85 -3.19 -1.21
CA ILE A 299 -6.31 -3.04 -2.60
C ILE A 299 -5.19 -3.34 -3.63
N HIS A 300 -3.95 -3.01 -3.27
CA HIS A 300 -2.77 -3.22 -4.11
C HIS A 300 -2.38 -4.70 -4.14
N ARG A 301 -2.30 -5.33 -2.95
CA ARG A 301 -2.01 -6.77 -2.81
C ARG A 301 -3.03 -7.63 -3.54
N GLN A 302 -4.32 -7.32 -3.39
CA GLN A 302 -5.39 -8.04 -4.07
C GLN A 302 -5.31 -7.88 -5.60
N PHE A 303 -5.01 -6.66 -6.09
CA PHE A 303 -4.82 -6.42 -7.51
C PHE A 303 -3.64 -7.21 -8.06
N PHE A 304 -2.44 -7.04 -7.50
CA PHE A 304 -1.21 -7.67 -8.00
C PHE A 304 -1.10 -9.17 -7.68
N GLY A 305 -1.99 -9.71 -6.84
CA GLY A 305 -1.94 -11.11 -6.41
C GLY A 305 -0.76 -11.40 -5.50
N ILE A 306 -0.36 -10.43 -4.66
CA ILE A 306 0.73 -10.60 -3.69
C ILE A 306 0.12 -10.91 -2.33
N LYS A 307 0.57 -12.00 -1.69
CA LYS A 307 0.08 -12.42 -0.37
C LYS A 307 0.50 -11.41 0.71
N ASP A 308 -0.30 -11.35 1.76
CA ASP A 308 0.10 -10.69 3.01
C ASP A 308 1.44 -11.22 3.50
N ASP A 309 2.27 -10.31 4.02
CA ASP A 309 3.60 -10.56 4.56
C ASP A 309 4.63 -11.16 3.59
N TYR A 310 4.34 -11.21 2.29
CA TYR A 310 5.27 -11.73 1.28
C TYR A 310 6.55 -10.90 1.20
N PHE A 311 6.43 -9.59 1.05
CA PHE A 311 7.56 -8.67 1.08
C PHE A 311 7.73 -8.10 2.49
N GLY A 312 8.82 -8.46 3.16
CA GLY A 312 9.22 -7.88 4.45
C GLY A 312 10.14 -6.66 4.32
N ASN A 313 10.68 -6.20 5.45
CA ASN A 313 11.65 -5.09 5.54
C ASN A 313 13.05 -5.41 4.97
N SER A 314 13.30 -6.66 4.56
CA SER A 314 14.55 -7.05 3.94
C SER A 314 14.32 -8.25 3.02
N PHE A 315 15.18 -8.40 2.03
CA PHE A 315 15.19 -9.55 1.13
C PHE A 315 16.19 -10.59 1.64
N LYS A 316 15.74 -11.80 1.93
CA LYS A 316 16.62 -12.87 2.44
C LYS A 316 17.10 -13.78 1.30
N ILE A 317 18.30 -13.52 0.83
CA ILE A 317 18.85 -14.17 -0.37
C ILE A 317 19.50 -15.49 0.01
N GLN A 318 19.15 -16.56 -0.72
CA GLN A 318 19.85 -17.83 -0.57
C GLN A 318 21.29 -17.72 -1.06
N ARG A 319 22.24 -18.22 -0.26
CA ARG A 319 23.64 -18.35 -0.67
C ARG A 319 23.74 -19.20 -1.93
N GLY A 320 24.35 -18.66 -2.99
CA GLY A 320 24.56 -19.35 -4.27
C GLY A 320 23.66 -18.93 -5.42
N LEU A 321 22.83 -17.88 -5.28
CA LEU A 321 22.20 -17.24 -6.45
C LEU A 321 23.29 -16.72 -7.41
N GLU A 322 23.17 -17.06 -8.69
CA GLU A 322 24.08 -16.66 -9.78
C GLU A 322 23.88 -15.21 -10.24
N TRP A 323 23.63 -14.27 -9.31
CA TRP A 323 23.40 -12.85 -9.62
C TRP A 323 24.42 -11.97 -8.91
N PRO A 324 25.51 -11.58 -9.60
CA PRO A 324 26.61 -10.81 -9.01
C PRO A 324 26.18 -9.51 -8.33
N ILE A 325 25.14 -8.85 -8.85
CA ILE A 325 24.63 -7.60 -8.29
C ILE A 325 24.01 -7.82 -6.91
N LEU A 326 23.25 -8.89 -6.72
CA LEU A 326 22.67 -9.25 -5.42
C LEU A 326 23.77 -9.66 -4.43
N ALA A 327 24.76 -10.43 -4.90
CA ALA A 327 25.89 -10.85 -4.07
C ALA A 327 26.75 -9.68 -3.57
N LYS A 328 26.86 -8.59 -4.34
CA LYS A 328 27.62 -7.39 -3.98
C LYS A 328 26.93 -6.57 -2.88
N THR A 329 25.60 -6.52 -2.90
CA THR A 329 24.79 -5.73 -1.98
C THR A 329 24.44 -6.51 -0.71
N ALA A 330 24.44 -7.83 -0.79
CA ALA A 330 24.13 -8.73 0.31
C ALA A 330 25.02 -8.50 1.55
N THR A 331 24.38 -8.18 2.67
CA THR A 331 25.01 -8.15 3.98
C THR A 331 24.91 -9.53 4.62
N TYR A 332 26.03 -10.04 5.11
CA TYR A 332 26.07 -11.30 5.84
C TYR A 332 26.03 -11.00 7.34
N PRO A 333 25.19 -11.71 8.12
CA PRO A 333 25.27 -11.61 9.56
C PRO A 333 26.70 -11.95 9.97
N GLN A 334 27.36 -11.07 10.73
CA GLN A 334 28.56 -11.48 11.45
C GLN A 334 28.13 -12.65 12.34
N SER A 335 28.82 -13.78 12.25
CA SER A 335 28.52 -14.93 13.12
C SER A 335 28.49 -14.40 14.56
N PRO A 336 27.43 -14.64 15.35
CA PRO A 336 27.62 -14.54 16.79
C PRO A 336 28.78 -15.47 17.13
N ASP A 337 29.72 -15.00 17.94
CA ASP A 337 30.76 -15.84 18.52
C ASP A 337 30.08 -17.13 18.99
N ARG A 338 30.57 -18.28 18.50
CA ARG A 338 30.04 -19.58 18.90
C ARG A 338 30.08 -19.65 20.44
N PRO A 339 28.96 -19.80 21.14
CA PRO A 339 29.02 -20.26 22.51
C PRO A 339 29.41 -21.73 22.43
N ASP A 340 30.63 -22.08 22.83
CA ASP A 340 31.26 -23.40 22.67
C ASP A 340 30.54 -24.58 23.35
N ASN A 341 29.37 -24.40 23.96
CA ASN A 341 28.70 -25.42 24.78
C ASN A 341 27.20 -25.58 24.48
N GLN A 342 26.82 -25.86 23.23
CA GLN A 342 25.47 -26.37 22.93
C GLN A 342 25.45 -27.84 22.48
N PRO A 343 24.44 -28.62 22.90
CA PRO A 343 24.34 -30.05 22.63
C PRO A 343 24.14 -30.38 21.13
N LEU A 344 24.68 -31.52 20.69
CA LEU A 344 24.74 -31.95 19.28
C LEU A 344 23.41 -31.91 18.51
N PHE A 345 22.26 -32.00 19.21
CA PHE A 345 20.95 -31.98 18.58
C PHE A 345 20.50 -30.57 18.12
N SER A 346 20.94 -29.49 18.79
CA SER A 346 20.69 -28.12 18.30
C SER A 346 21.58 -27.78 17.11
N ILE A 347 22.76 -28.41 17.01
CA ILE A 347 23.63 -28.38 15.84
C ILE A 347 22.95 -29.07 14.63
N LEU A 348 22.32 -30.23 14.83
CA LEU A 348 21.65 -30.98 13.75
C LEU A 348 20.34 -30.33 13.25
N ARG A 349 19.52 -29.73 14.14
CA ARG A 349 18.38 -28.89 13.70
C ARG A 349 18.83 -27.61 13.03
N GLY A 350 19.90 -27.01 13.56
CA GLY A 350 20.55 -25.86 12.96
C GLY A 350 21.06 -26.15 11.56
N LEU A 351 21.69 -27.30 11.30
CA LEU A 351 22.37 -27.56 10.02
C LEU A 351 21.45 -27.51 8.78
N ARG A 352 20.12 -27.65 8.95
CA ARG A 352 19.13 -27.39 7.88
C ARG A 352 18.67 -25.92 7.81
N SER A 353 18.76 -25.16 8.91
CA SER A 353 18.42 -23.73 8.97
C SER A 353 19.64 -22.78 8.84
N TRP A 354 20.87 -23.29 8.86
CA TRP A 354 22.13 -22.54 8.73
C TRP A 354 22.64 -22.41 7.28
N ARG A 355 21.78 -22.57 6.26
CA ARG A 355 22.01 -21.80 5.02
C ARG A 355 21.82 -20.35 5.41
N MET A 356 22.86 -19.70 5.93
CA MET A 356 22.83 -18.29 6.31
C MET A 356 22.36 -17.52 5.09
N LYS A 357 21.08 -17.12 5.12
CA LYS A 357 20.52 -16.23 4.12
C LYS A 357 21.26 -14.90 4.30
N ALA A 358 21.80 -14.37 3.22
CA ALA A 358 22.30 -13.02 3.25
C ALA A 358 21.09 -12.08 3.21
N PHE A 359 21.19 -10.88 3.77
CA PHE A 359 20.09 -9.93 3.80
C PHE A 359 20.46 -8.71 2.96
N ILE A 360 19.52 -8.24 2.17
CA ILE A 360 19.58 -6.93 1.54
C ILE A 360 18.49 -6.08 2.17
N ASN A 361 18.86 -4.95 2.76
CA ASN A 361 17.88 -3.95 3.16
C ASN A 361 17.16 -3.45 1.91
N ASP A 362 15.89 -3.13 2.04
CA ASP A 362 15.09 -2.64 0.93
C ASP A 362 15.64 -1.39 0.26
N ASP A 363 16.18 -0.44 1.04
CA ASP A 363 16.88 0.75 0.52
C ASP A 363 18.08 0.42 -0.36
N ASP A 364 18.72 -0.74 -0.12
CA ASP A 364 19.89 -1.21 -0.84
C ASP A 364 19.52 -2.12 -2.02
N PHE A 365 18.27 -2.59 -2.11
CA PHE A 365 17.88 -3.57 -3.13
C PHE A 365 18.04 -3.01 -4.55
N PRO A 366 18.71 -3.74 -5.47
CA PRO A 366 19.05 -3.20 -6.78
C PRO A 366 17.88 -3.32 -7.78
N PHE A 367 16.75 -2.68 -7.46
CA PHE A 367 15.56 -2.61 -8.31
C PHE A 367 15.92 -2.22 -9.76
N GLY A 368 15.36 -2.92 -10.74
CA GLY A 368 15.63 -2.73 -12.17
C GLY A 368 16.97 -3.30 -12.67
N ASN A 369 17.79 -3.89 -11.81
CA ASN A 369 19.02 -4.59 -12.22
C ASN A 369 18.86 -6.12 -12.31
N VAL A 370 17.74 -6.65 -11.84
CA VAL A 370 17.41 -8.07 -11.91
C VAL A 370 16.12 -8.28 -12.71
N PRO A 371 15.97 -9.41 -13.41
CA PRO A 371 14.70 -9.77 -14.05
C PRO A 371 13.56 -9.81 -13.03
N PHE A 372 12.34 -9.52 -13.48
CA PHE A 372 11.15 -9.50 -12.64
C PHE A 372 10.97 -10.78 -11.82
N GLU A 373 11.13 -11.95 -12.44
CA GLU A 373 11.03 -13.24 -11.76
C GLU A 373 12.06 -13.42 -10.65
N ILE A 374 13.25 -12.85 -10.80
CA ILE A 374 14.29 -12.91 -9.76
C ILE A 374 13.96 -11.96 -8.62
N PHE A 375 13.47 -10.75 -8.93
CA PHE A 375 12.98 -9.82 -7.92
C PHE A 375 11.83 -10.45 -7.12
N LEU A 376 10.83 -11.00 -7.82
CA LEU A 376 9.65 -11.57 -7.22
C LEU A 376 10.04 -12.73 -6.29
N ASN A 377 10.90 -13.65 -6.73
CA ASN A 377 11.26 -14.87 -5.99
C ASN A 377 12.58 -14.76 -5.19
N CYS A 378 13.00 -13.54 -4.81
CA CYS A 378 14.33 -13.30 -4.25
C CYS A 378 14.51 -13.87 -2.81
N ASP A 379 13.49 -13.76 -1.95
CA ASP A 379 13.53 -14.27 -0.56
C ASP A 379 13.05 -15.72 -0.48
N GLU A 380 11.82 -15.91 -0.95
CA GLU A 380 11.11 -17.16 -1.07
C GLU A 380 10.37 -17.18 -2.40
N GLU A 381 9.94 -18.37 -2.83
CA GLU A 381 9.15 -18.50 -4.05
C GLU A 381 7.77 -17.88 -3.82
N ALA A 382 7.34 -17.03 -4.74
CA ALA A 382 6.05 -16.37 -4.64
C ALA A 382 4.94 -17.41 -4.62
N PRO A 383 4.12 -17.46 -3.54
CA PRO A 383 3.04 -18.41 -3.48
C PRO A 383 2.06 -18.09 -4.60
N TRP A 384 1.70 -19.10 -5.38
CA TRP A 384 0.68 -18.94 -6.40
C TRP A 384 -0.69 -18.72 -5.75
N VAL A 385 -1.33 -17.60 -6.10
CA VAL A 385 -2.66 -17.21 -5.63
C VAL A 385 -3.66 -17.44 -6.76
N PRO A 386 -4.72 -18.26 -6.60
CA PRO A 386 -5.66 -18.56 -7.67
C PRO A 386 -6.56 -17.36 -8.02
N HIS A 387 -6.99 -17.29 -9.29
CA HIS A 387 -8.06 -16.40 -9.74
C HIS A 387 -9.45 -17.04 -9.53
N LYS A 388 -10.51 -16.22 -9.41
CA LYS A 388 -11.90 -16.71 -9.17
C LYS A 388 -12.38 -17.74 -10.18
N LEU A 389 -12.00 -17.57 -11.44
CA LEU A 389 -12.36 -18.49 -12.52
C LEU A 389 -11.62 -19.83 -12.40
N GLU A 390 -10.37 -19.83 -11.91
CA GLU A 390 -9.57 -21.05 -11.78
C GLU A 390 -10.12 -21.95 -10.66
N VAL A 391 -10.58 -21.37 -9.56
CA VAL A 391 -11.24 -22.18 -8.51
C VAL A 391 -12.64 -22.57 -8.94
N ALA A 392 -13.41 -21.71 -9.61
CA ALA A 392 -14.71 -22.11 -10.15
C ALA A 392 -14.57 -23.33 -11.09
N GLU A 393 -13.51 -23.34 -11.90
CA GLU A 393 -13.15 -24.45 -12.76
C GLU A 393 -12.70 -25.70 -11.97
N CYS A 394 -11.93 -25.51 -10.89
CA CYS A 394 -11.57 -26.57 -9.95
C CYS A 394 -12.83 -27.23 -9.34
N TYR A 395 -13.77 -26.44 -8.82
CA TYR A 395 -15.05 -26.92 -8.29
C TYR A 395 -15.83 -27.69 -9.36
N ARG A 396 -15.94 -27.15 -10.57
CA ARG A 396 -16.63 -27.80 -11.69
C ARG A 396 -16.00 -29.16 -12.03
N THR A 397 -14.66 -29.21 -12.04
CA THR A 397 -13.91 -30.44 -12.32
C THR A 397 -14.13 -31.48 -11.22
N LEU A 398 -14.05 -31.10 -9.94
CA LEU A 398 -14.29 -32.01 -8.82
C LEU A 398 -15.72 -32.57 -8.82
N ARG A 399 -16.73 -31.75 -9.13
CA ARG A 399 -18.11 -32.21 -9.34
C ARG A 399 -18.23 -33.21 -10.49
N THR A 400 -17.52 -32.96 -11.59
CA THR A 400 -17.53 -33.83 -12.77
C THR A 400 -16.93 -35.21 -12.46
N ILE A 401 -15.94 -35.26 -11.56
CA ILE A 401 -15.33 -36.50 -11.06
C ILE A 401 -16.26 -37.26 -10.08
N GLY A 402 -17.36 -36.63 -9.65
CA GLY A 402 -18.37 -37.23 -8.79
C GLY A 402 -18.15 -37.00 -7.29
N LEU A 403 -17.32 -36.01 -6.90
CA LEU A 403 -17.21 -35.65 -5.48
C LEU A 403 -18.49 -34.92 -5.01
N PRO A 404 -19.01 -35.26 -3.82
CA PRO A 404 -20.11 -34.52 -3.19
C PRO A 404 -19.64 -33.11 -2.78
N ASP A 405 -20.55 -32.14 -2.77
CA ASP A 405 -20.24 -30.73 -2.52
C ASP A 405 -19.58 -30.51 -1.14
N GLU A 406 -19.91 -31.32 -0.14
CA GLU A 406 -19.31 -31.24 1.20
C GLU A 406 -17.80 -31.51 1.16
N LEU A 407 -17.36 -32.55 0.43
CA LEU A 407 -15.93 -32.84 0.26
C LEU A 407 -15.23 -31.80 -0.61
N ILE A 408 -15.93 -31.21 -1.57
CA ILE A 408 -15.38 -30.11 -2.38
C ILE A 408 -15.14 -28.88 -1.51
N CYS A 409 -16.08 -28.55 -0.62
CA CYS A 409 -15.92 -27.48 0.36
C CYS A 409 -14.75 -27.75 1.31
N GLU A 410 -14.60 -28.97 1.84
CA GLU A 410 -13.44 -29.33 2.67
C GLU A 410 -12.12 -29.24 1.91
N ILE A 411 -12.05 -29.72 0.66
CA ILE A 411 -10.86 -29.60 -0.20
C ILE A 411 -10.55 -28.12 -0.44
N ALA A 412 -11.56 -27.30 -0.71
CA ALA A 412 -11.39 -25.88 -0.91
C ALA A 412 -10.95 -25.16 0.39
N GLU A 413 -11.44 -25.57 1.55
CA GLU A 413 -10.97 -25.04 2.84
C GLU A 413 -9.53 -25.48 3.15
N LEU A 414 -9.13 -26.69 2.77
CA LEU A 414 -7.73 -27.13 2.94
C LEU A 414 -6.79 -26.45 1.95
N ALA A 415 -7.21 -26.26 0.70
CA ALA A 415 -6.40 -25.67 -0.37
C ALA A 415 -6.39 -24.13 -0.32
N TYR A 416 -7.51 -23.53 0.06
CA TYR A 416 -7.79 -22.09 0.01
C TYR A 416 -8.25 -21.50 1.36
N GLY A 417 -8.37 -22.28 2.44
CA GLY A 417 -8.79 -21.77 3.76
C GLY A 417 -7.66 -21.11 4.55
N ALA A 418 -6.39 -21.45 4.28
CA ALA A 418 -5.22 -20.68 4.75
C ALA A 418 -5.14 -19.24 4.18
N TYR A 419 -6.08 -18.93 3.31
CA TYR A 419 -6.16 -17.80 2.40
C TYR A 419 -7.44 -16.96 2.71
N GLY A 420 -8.38 -17.49 3.52
CA GLY A 420 -9.65 -16.83 3.85
C GLY A 420 -10.63 -16.76 2.67
N ASP A 421 -11.83 -16.21 2.88
CA ASP A 421 -12.91 -16.20 1.88
C ASP A 421 -12.61 -15.42 0.58
N GLU A 422 -11.46 -14.76 0.46
CA GLU A 422 -10.97 -14.19 -0.80
C GLU A 422 -9.50 -13.72 -0.65
N PRO A 423 -8.53 -14.51 -1.12
CA PRO A 423 -7.34 -13.96 -1.74
C PRO A 423 -7.36 -14.48 -3.16
N TRP A 424 -8.24 -13.89 -3.93
CA TRP A 424 -8.20 -14.11 -5.36
C TRP A 424 -7.31 -13.02 -5.88
N ARG A 425 -6.25 -13.40 -6.58
CA ARG A 425 -5.63 -12.42 -7.48
C ARG A 425 -6.74 -11.90 -8.38
N ARG A 426 -6.80 -10.57 -8.56
CA ARG A 426 -7.77 -9.99 -9.50
C ARG A 426 -7.32 -10.18 -10.95
N LEU A 427 -6.02 -10.12 -11.19
CA LEU A 427 -5.44 -10.35 -12.51
C LEU A 427 -5.62 -11.80 -12.94
N LEU A 428 -6.28 -12.00 -14.08
CA LEU A 428 -6.45 -13.30 -14.74
C LEU A 428 -5.11 -13.85 -15.26
N VAL A 429 -4.22 -13.01 -15.75
CA VAL A 429 -2.81 -13.36 -16.01
C VAL A 429 -1.94 -12.81 -14.89
N ALA A 430 -1.28 -13.69 -14.13
CA ALA A 430 -0.64 -13.34 -12.88
C ALA A 430 0.50 -12.35 -13.11
N HIS A 431 0.59 -11.34 -12.23
CA HIS A 431 1.67 -10.35 -12.20
C HIS A 431 1.91 -9.57 -13.52
N ASP A 432 0.95 -9.59 -14.45
CA ASP A 432 1.03 -8.89 -15.75
C ASP A 432 -0.15 -7.91 -15.93
N PRO A 433 -0.17 -6.76 -15.23
CA PRO A 433 -1.25 -5.78 -15.36
C PRO A 433 -1.58 -5.35 -16.80
N PHE A 434 -0.61 -5.35 -17.73
CA PHE A 434 -0.82 -4.90 -19.11
C PHE A 434 -1.20 -6.02 -20.08
N HIS A 435 -1.33 -7.26 -19.61
CA HIS A 435 -1.89 -8.34 -20.42
C HIS A 435 -3.29 -7.97 -20.92
N PRO A 436 -3.64 -8.23 -22.20
CA PRO A 436 -4.95 -7.86 -22.75
C PRO A 436 -6.14 -8.38 -21.94
N GLU A 437 -6.04 -9.61 -21.39
CA GLU A 437 -7.08 -10.20 -20.55
C GLU A 437 -7.24 -9.54 -19.17
N ASN A 438 -6.26 -8.74 -18.74
CA ASN A 438 -6.31 -8.00 -17.49
C ASN A 438 -6.79 -6.56 -17.66
N TYR A 439 -7.17 -6.15 -18.88
CA TYR A 439 -7.49 -4.76 -19.20
C TYR A 439 -8.56 -4.15 -18.29
N ASP A 440 -9.69 -4.84 -18.11
CA ASP A 440 -10.81 -4.34 -17.32
C ASP A 440 -10.44 -4.21 -15.84
N GLU A 441 -9.71 -5.17 -15.30
CA GLU A 441 -9.21 -5.15 -13.92
C GLU A 441 -8.19 -4.02 -13.72
N LEU A 442 -7.30 -3.77 -14.67
CA LEU A 442 -6.37 -2.65 -14.64
C LEU A 442 -7.11 -1.31 -14.65
N VAL A 443 -8.12 -1.15 -15.52
CA VAL A 443 -8.93 0.08 -15.58
C VAL A 443 -9.67 0.30 -14.26
N GLY A 444 -10.30 -0.73 -13.71
CA GLY A 444 -10.99 -0.66 -12.42
C GLY A 444 -10.05 -0.33 -11.26
N TYR A 445 -8.84 -0.88 -11.28
CA TYR A 445 -7.82 -0.60 -10.28
C TYR A 445 -7.30 0.84 -10.36
N LEU A 446 -7.00 1.35 -11.56
CA LEU A 446 -6.60 2.76 -11.73
C LEU A 446 -7.70 3.72 -11.31
N GLY A 447 -8.96 3.40 -11.61
CA GLY A 447 -10.12 4.13 -11.09
C GLY A 447 -10.18 4.12 -9.56
N SER A 448 -9.95 2.97 -8.94
CA SER A 448 -9.92 2.84 -7.47
C SER A 448 -8.81 3.66 -6.83
N CYS A 449 -7.60 3.66 -7.40
CA CYS A 449 -6.50 4.52 -6.95
C CYS A 449 -6.86 6.00 -7.06
N TRP A 450 -7.50 6.40 -8.16
CA TRP A 450 -7.95 7.78 -8.35
C TRP A 450 -9.02 8.19 -7.33
N ASP A 451 -10.02 7.35 -7.12
CA ASP A 451 -11.10 7.59 -6.15
C ASP A 451 -10.55 7.72 -4.73
N ILE A 452 -9.56 6.91 -4.35
CA ILE A 452 -8.88 7.03 -3.07
C ILE A 452 -8.22 8.41 -2.92
N MET A 453 -7.49 8.88 -3.94
CA MET A 453 -6.87 10.20 -3.90
C MET A 453 -7.91 11.32 -3.75
N VAL A 454 -9.03 11.24 -4.48
CA VAL A 454 -10.16 12.18 -4.39
C VAL A 454 -10.77 12.19 -2.97
N ARG A 455 -11.07 11.01 -2.43
CA ARG A 455 -11.68 10.87 -1.09
C ARG A 455 -10.74 11.31 0.02
N CYS A 456 -9.45 11.01 -0.09
CA CYS A 456 -8.43 11.53 0.81
C CYS A 456 -8.35 13.06 0.75
N ASN A 457 -8.53 13.68 -0.43
CA ASN A 457 -8.55 15.12 -0.55
C ASN A 457 -9.78 15.74 0.16
N ILE A 458 -10.96 15.13 0.01
CA ILE A 458 -12.16 15.53 0.78
C ILE A 458 -11.91 15.44 2.29
N PHE A 459 -11.35 14.31 2.74
CA PHE A 459 -11.03 14.10 4.15
C PHE A 459 -10.03 15.12 4.68
N ALA A 460 -8.97 15.39 3.91
CA ALA A 460 -7.94 16.37 4.23
C ALA A 460 -8.52 17.79 4.40
N GLU A 461 -9.41 18.20 3.50
CA GLU A 461 -10.13 19.47 3.61
C GLU A 461 -11.04 19.50 4.85
N ALA A 462 -11.77 18.41 5.11
CA ALA A 462 -12.68 18.30 6.25
C ALA A 462 -11.97 18.38 7.61
N VAL A 463 -10.75 17.88 7.72
CA VAL A 463 -9.94 17.97 8.95
C VAL A 463 -9.05 19.22 9.01
N GLY A 464 -9.21 20.15 8.06
CA GLY A 464 -8.45 21.40 8.01
C GLY A 464 -6.97 21.25 7.66
N ASN A 465 -6.59 20.16 6.98
CA ASN A 465 -5.21 19.90 6.55
C ASN A 465 -5.15 19.49 5.06
N PRO A 466 -5.45 20.41 4.12
CA PRO A 466 -5.50 20.10 2.69
C PRO A 466 -4.19 19.50 2.17
N ILE A 467 -4.31 18.61 1.19
CA ILE A 467 -3.15 17.97 0.56
C ILE A 467 -2.51 18.95 -0.42
N ASN A 468 -1.22 19.21 -0.28
CA ASN A 468 -0.45 19.95 -1.27
C ASN A 468 -0.07 18.99 -2.42
N TRP A 469 -0.99 18.80 -3.36
CA TRP A 469 -0.80 17.89 -4.50
C TRP A 469 0.41 18.23 -5.36
N GLN A 470 0.76 19.51 -5.49
CA GLN A 470 1.96 19.91 -6.23
C GLN A 470 3.22 19.34 -5.57
N SER A 471 3.35 19.49 -4.25
CA SER A 471 4.45 18.91 -3.49
C SER A 471 4.46 17.38 -3.58
N GLU A 472 3.31 16.73 -3.41
CA GLU A 472 3.19 15.26 -3.47
C GLU A 472 3.58 14.71 -4.86
N LEU A 473 3.13 15.37 -5.94
CA LEU A 473 3.49 15.00 -7.31
C LEU A 473 4.97 15.23 -7.60
N LYS A 474 5.52 16.39 -7.24
CA LYS A 474 6.97 16.67 -7.41
C LYS A 474 7.81 15.63 -6.67
N LEU A 475 7.43 15.27 -5.44
CA LEU A 475 8.11 14.22 -4.66
C LEU A 475 7.99 12.84 -5.32
N CYS A 476 6.80 12.46 -5.78
CA CYS A 476 6.55 11.21 -6.49
C CYS A 476 7.38 11.11 -7.77
N LEU A 477 7.32 12.12 -8.65
CA LEU A 477 8.07 12.16 -9.91
C LEU A 477 9.59 12.13 -9.68
N ARG A 478 10.08 12.92 -8.71
CA ARG A 478 11.49 12.94 -8.33
C ARG A 478 11.97 11.59 -7.82
N ARG A 479 11.15 10.88 -7.05
CA ARG A 479 11.46 9.54 -6.55
C ARG A 479 11.52 8.51 -7.68
N LEU A 480 10.52 8.51 -8.56
CA LEU A 480 10.36 7.49 -9.61
C LEU A 480 11.34 7.66 -10.77
N PHE A 481 11.54 8.89 -11.25
CA PHE A 481 12.20 9.15 -12.54
C PHE A 481 13.52 9.95 -12.43
N ARG A 482 14.15 9.94 -11.26
CA ARG A 482 15.39 10.69 -10.97
C ARG A 482 16.48 10.45 -12.01
N SER A 483 17.03 11.52 -12.58
CA SER A 483 18.12 11.46 -13.58
C SER A 483 19.32 10.61 -13.13
N PRO A 484 19.93 9.83 -14.05
CA PRO A 484 21.11 9.01 -13.74
C PRO A 484 22.33 9.82 -13.31
N ARG A 485 22.45 11.08 -13.77
CA ARG A 485 23.61 11.95 -13.51
C ARG A 485 23.57 12.64 -12.15
N GLY A 486 22.47 12.48 -11.40
CA GLY A 486 22.27 13.22 -10.16
C GLY A 486 22.05 14.72 -10.38
N ASP A 487 21.95 15.17 -11.64
CA ASP A 487 21.54 16.53 -11.99
C ASP A 487 20.17 16.76 -11.37
N ASN A 488 20.14 17.60 -10.34
CA ASN A 488 18.89 18.08 -9.78
C ASN A 488 18.24 18.91 -10.87
N LEU A 489 17.19 18.39 -11.51
CA LEU A 489 16.10 19.29 -11.88
C LEU A 489 15.87 20.18 -10.66
N ASP A 490 15.93 21.49 -10.85
CA ASP A 490 15.60 22.41 -9.78
C ASP A 490 14.09 22.33 -9.55
N TRP A 491 13.66 21.29 -8.84
CA TRP A 491 12.27 21.05 -8.49
C TRP A 491 11.70 22.20 -7.63
N ASN A 492 12.60 22.96 -6.98
CA ASN A 492 12.26 24.16 -6.21
C ASN A 492 12.12 25.39 -7.12
N GLY A 493 12.83 25.43 -8.25
CA GLY A 493 12.70 26.44 -9.30
C GLY A 493 11.46 26.29 -10.19
N LEU A 494 10.75 25.16 -10.10
CA LEU A 494 9.41 24.94 -10.72
C LEU A 494 8.26 25.56 -9.89
N ASP A 495 8.56 26.58 -9.07
CA ASP A 495 7.59 27.40 -8.36
C ASP A 495 7.35 28.71 -9.13
N THR A 496 7.29 28.61 -10.47
CA THR A 496 6.82 29.72 -11.29
C THR A 496 5.37 29.98 -10.91
N ASP A 497 5.00 31.22 -10.58
CA ASP A 497 3.61 31.59 -10.27
C ASP A 497 2.71 31.05 -11.39
N MET A 498 1.79 30.15 -11.04
CA MET A 498 0.92 29.48 -12.03
C MET A 498 0.09 30.47 -12.87
N GLU A 499 0.01 31.74 -12.44
CA GLU A 499 -0.58 32.85 -13.18
C GLU A 499 0.16 33.16 -14.50
N ASP A 500 1.48 32.97 -14.58
CA ASP A 500 2.26 33.23 -15.79
C ASP A 500 2.05 32.15 -16.86
N LEU A 501 1.88 30.88 -16.45
CA LEU A 501 1.55 29.76 -17.33
C LEU A 501 0.11 29.86 -17.90
N ILE A 502 -0.81 30.48 -17.16
CA ILE A 502 -2.18 30.78 -17.62
C ILE A 502 -2.15 31.76 -18.80
N PHE A 503 -1.21 32.72 -18.81
CA PHE A 503 -1.11 33.72 -19.88
C PHE A 503 -0.58 33.13 -21.20
N GLU A 504 0.33 32.15 -21.15
CA GLU A 504 0.89 31.54 -22.36
C GLU A 504 0.01 30.44 -22.97
N LEU A 505 -0.78 29.70 -22.17
CA LEU A 505 -1.61 28.59 -22.68
C LEU A 505 -3.00 29.02 -23.21
N ILE A 506 -3.40 30.29 -23.01
CA ILE A 506 -4.71 30.84 -23.42
C ILE A 506 -4.62 31.76 -24.66
N GLN A 507 -3.42 32.03 -25.19
CA GLN A 507 -3.27 32.74 -26.46
C GLN A 507 -3.27 31.73 -27.63
N PRO A 508 -4.12 31.91 -28.66
CA PRO A 508 -4.25 30.97 -29.78
C PRO A 508 -3.03 30.90 -30.70
#